data_AF-A0A847EB37-F1
#
_entry.id   AF-A0A847EB37-F1
#
_cell.length_a   1.000
_cell.length_b   1.000
_cell.length_c   1.000
_cell.angle_alpha   90.00
_cell.angle_beta   90.00
_cell.angle_gamma   90.00
#
_symmetry.space_group_name_H-M   'P 1'
#
loop_
_entity.id
_entity.type
_entity.pdbx_description
1 polymer ?
#
loop_
_entity_poly.entity_id
_entity_poly.type
_entity_poly.pdbx_seq_one_letter_code
_entity_poly.pdbx_strand_id
1 'polypeptide(L)'
;MEPITFIIANDLSMIPVVQAGAASYLREAGAEDGVVHQTELVIEEMITNILKYEYFDGQSETLSLTLSLSENFLEWRIRFRGIPFDIENLKQWKNRTADTNSIIESDGRGLGLRLLHHYSDDVTYRNLGWEGQEVIIRRKIPVVEITPLAVRKMETTADTREIHIRRMRPEDAPAISKLAYFAYRYTYIREYAYDPEQVRLANEDGRMKSYVIVANKSGEILGHMALFPDDLFGYVPELAAGFVHPHFRGGGSFNELVELMIRDADAEGFAGICGMAVTSHFYSQKAALRSGMKESALFVSHVRSLTMPDIKEEPSARESFLYLVRMIDPSPRQPWHAPTRHSEMIAKIARNLGMTATFAKPSSDAPLPDRGEMDCRADNQLCGHLVVRRWGRDTLQGLRRVVKDWCLDRLETIYLYLPLTEPATAVYCDNLEEEGFFFSGIMPGQKGADSLVLQFLNNQRYDYSSLHAATPFGKALIDYVWRCDLTACDAPAPSDES
;
A
#
# COMPACT_ATOMS: atom_id res chain seq x y z
N MET A 1 11.70 -32.97 4.71
CA MET A 1 10.95 -32.86 3.43
C MET A 1 10.21 -31.54 3.49
N GLU A 2 10.56 -30.54 2.66
CA GLU A 2 9.72 -29.32 2.62
C GLU A 2 8.30 -29.67 2.08
N PRO A 3 7.30 -28.77 2.18
CA PRO A 3 5.92 -29.11 1.83
C PRO A 3 5.67 -29.21 0.32
N ILE A 4 4.97 -30.25 -0.14
CA ILE A 4 4.30 -30.24 -1.44
C ILE A 4 2.95 -29.50 -1.28
N THR A 5 2.52 -28.74 -2.29
CA THR A 5 1.21 -28.06 -2.26
C THR A 5 0.47 -28.25 -3.56
N PHE A 6 -0.71 -28.87 -3.47
CA PHE A 6 -1.68 -28.97 -4.56
C PHE A 6 -2.65 -27.79 -4.46
N ILE A 7 -3.03 -27.22 -5.60
CA ILE A 7 -4.18 -26.30 -5.68
C ILE A 7 -5.13 -26.92 -6.70
N ILE A 8 -6.28 -27.38 -6.23
CA ILE A 8 -7.27 -28.09 -7.06
C ILE A 8 -8.56 -27.29 -7.17
N ALA A 9 -9.30 -27.50 -8.25
CA ALA A 9 -10.72 -27.17 -8.30
C ALA A 9 -11.50 -28.00 -7.27
N ASN A 10 -12.65 -27.50 -6.84
CA ASN A 10 -13.54 -28.16 -5.90
C ASN A 10 -14.39 -29.28 -6.58
N ASP A 11 -13.72 -30.16 -7.34
CA ASP A 11 -14.29 -31.24 -8.14
C ASP A 11 -13.75 -32.60 -7.65
N LEU A 12 -14.63 -33.59 -7.50
CA LEU A 12 -14.27 -34.95 -7.04
C LEU A 12 -13.25 -35.65 -7.95
N SER A 13 -13.22 -35.33 -9.25
CA SER A 13 -12.24 -35.86 -10.21
C SER A 13 -10.79 -35.45 -9.91
N MET A 14 -10.58 -34.45 -9.05
CA MET A 14 -9.26 -34.03 -8.59
C MET A 14 -8.74 -34.86 -7.41
N ILE A 15 -9.58 -35.65 -6.73
CA ILE A 15 -9.16 -36.49 -5.59
C ILE A 15 -8.05 -37.48 -5.96
N PRO A 16 -8.15 -38.27 -7.06
CA PRO A 16 -7.07 -39.17 -7.48
C PRO A 16 -5.75 -38.46 -7.81
N VAL A 17 -5.80 -37.19 -8.21
CA VAL A 17 -4.59 -36.37 -8.49
C VAL A 17 -3.87 -36.01 -7.19
N VAL A 18 -4.61 -35.61 -6.16
CA VAL A 18 -4.05 -35.32 -4.83
C VAL A 18 -3.59 -36.61 -4.14
N GLN A 19 -4.35 -37.70 -4.25
CA GLN A 19 -3.97 -39.02 -3.74
C GLN A 19 -2.66 -39.49 -4.38
N ALA A 20 -2.57 -39.55 -5.72
CA ALA A 20 -1.36 -39.98 -6.41
C ALA A 20 -0.15 -39.09 -6.08
N GLY A 21 -0.32 -37.76 -6.05
CA GLY A 21 0.75 -36.84 -5.69
C GLY A 21 1.24 -37.01 -4.24
N ALA A 22 0.31 -37.14 -3.28
CA ALA A 22 0.63 -37.40 -1.88
C ALA A 22 1.27 -38.78 -1.67
N ALA A 23 0.83 -39.79 -2.42
CA ALA A 23 1.35 -41.14 -2.36
C ALA A 23 2.76 -41.25 -2.95
N SER A 24 3.06 -40.55 -4.05
CA SER A 24 4.43 -40.38 -4.53
C SER A 24 5.30 -39.64 -3.51
N TYR A 25 4.85 -38.50 -3.00
CA TYR A 25 5.55 -37.72 -1.97
C TYR A 25 5.89 -38.54 -0.71
N LEU A 26 4.97 -39.38 -0.24
CA LEU A 26 5.19 -40.27 0.90
C LEU A 26 6.12 -41.45 0.58
N ARG A 27 6.07 -42.04 -0.62
CA ARG A 27 6.98 -43.13 -1.02
C ARG A 27 8.42 -42.65 -1.24
N GLU A 28 8.60 -41.46 -1.82
CA GLU A 28 9.93 -40.81 -1.87
C GLU A 28 10.46 -40.54 -0.45
N ALA A 29 9.57 -40.15 0.49
CA ALA A 29 9.89 -40.09 1.90
C ALA A 29 9.98 -41.45 2.62
N GLY A 30 10.11 -42.58 1.91
CA GLY A 30 10.29 -43.89 2.53
C GLY A 30 9.13 -44.37 3.43
N ALA A 31 7.89 -43.92 3.19
CA ALA A 31 6.73 -44.37 3.95
C ALA A 31 6.33 -45.81 3.63
N GLU A 32 5.94 -46.58 4.65
CA GLU A 32 5.26 -47.86 4.46
C GLU A 32 3.92 -47.67 3.72
N ASP A 33 3.56 -48.59 2.81
CA ASP A 33 2.31 -48.49 2.03
C ASP A 33 1.05 -48.40 2.90
N GLY A 34 1.08 -48.91 4.14
CA GLY A 34 0.00 -48.73 5.11
C GLY A 34 -0.22 -47.26 5.51
N VAL A 35 0.85 -46.47 5.65
CA VAL A 35 0.78 -45.02 5.90
C VAL A 35 0.30 -44.28 4.65
N VAL A 36 0.79 -44.69 3.48
CA VAL A 36 0.39 -44.12 2.19
C VAL A 36 -1.12 -44.29 1.98
N HIS A 37 -1.63 -45.51 2.05
CA HIS A 37 -3.04 -45.82 1.83
C HIS A 37 -3.97 -45.12 2.84
N GLN A 38 -3.57 -45.04 4.11
CA GLN A 38 -4.32 -44.29 5.12
C GLN A 38 -4.32 -42.78 4.86
N THR A 39 -3.29 -42.24 4.20
CA THR A 39 -3.27 -40.83 3.78
C THR A 39 -4.16 -40.60 2.56
N GLU A 40 -4.17 -41.53 1.59
CA GLU A 40 -5.08 -41.50 0.43
C GLU A 40 -6.56 -41.46 0.87
N LEU A 41 -6.93 -42.28 1.88
CA LEU A 41 -8.28 -42.29 2.46
C LEU A 41 -8.63 -40.97 3.18
N VAL A 42 -7.70 -40.38 3.93
CA VAL A 42 -7.93 -39.09 4.61
C VAL A 42 -8.07 -37.94 3.60
N ILE A 43 -7.36 -37.97 2.48
CA ILE A 43 -7.50 -37.01 1.37
C ILE A 43 -8.91 -37.08 0.77
N GLU A 44 -9.34 -38.29 0.40
CA GLU A 44 -10.64 -38.53 -0.22
C GLU A 44 -11.80 -38.13 0.67
N GLU A 45 -11.76 -38.53 1.94
CA GLU A 45 -12.80 -38.20 2.92
C GLU A 45 -12.85 -36.69 3.22
N MET A 46 -11.71 -36.03 3.43
CA MET A 46 -11.69 -34.58 3.69
C MET A 46 -12.21 -33.78 2.51
N ILE A 47 -11.73 -34.07 1.29
CA ILE A 47 -12.16 -33.34 0.10
C ILE A 47 -13.66 -33.62 -0.13
N THR A 48 -14.10 -34.88 -0.14
CA THR A 48 -15.51 -35.23 -0.39
C THR A 48 -16.48 -34.55 0.58
N ASN A 49 -16.16 -34.48 1.89
CA ASN A 49 -17.00 -33.76 2.85
C ASN A 49 -17.01 -32.24 2.59
N ILE A 50 -15.84 -31.63 2.34
CA ILE A 50 -15.77 -30.19 2.01
C ILE A 50 -16.56 -29.88 0.74
N LEU A 51 -16.46 -30.73 -0.29
CA LEU A 51 -17.17 -30.56 -1.56
C LEU A 51 -18.69 -30.71 -1.42
N LYS A 52 -19.16 -31.71 -0.68
CA LYS A 52 -20.59 -32.02 -0.55
C LYS A 52 -21.34 -31.05 0.39
N TYR A 53 -20.64 -30.39 1.31
CA TYR A 53 -21.31 -29.71 2.43
C TYR A 53 -20.94 -28.24 2.63
N GLU A 54 -19.74 -27.82 2.26
CA GLU A 54 -19.27 -26.45 2.50
C GLU A 54 -19.35 -25.55 1.26
N TYR A 55 -19.88 -26.08 0.15
CA TYR A 55 -20.13 -25.35 -1.10
C TYR A 55 -21.56 -25.58 -1.60
N PHE A 56 -22.04 -24.67 -2.46
CA PHE A 56 -23.32 -24.85 -3.17
C PHE A 56 -23.13 -25.64 -4.47
N ASP A 57 -24.18 -26.33 -4.94
CA ASP A 57 -24.15 -27.06 -6.21
C ASP A 57 -23.74 -26.14 -7.38
N GLY A 58 -22.70 -26.53 -8.11
CA GLY A 58 -22.16 -25.75 -9.23
C GLY A 58 -21.32 -24.52 -8.84
N GLN A 59 -21.11 -24.25 -7.55
CA GLN A 59 -20.11 -23.27 -7.10
C GLN A 59 -18.72 -23.78 -7.49
N SER A 60 -17.93 -22.98 -8.21
CA SER A 60 -16.56 -23.32 -8.59
C SER A 60 -15.57 -22.56 -7.70
N GLU A 61 -14.77 -23.32 -6.95
CA GLU A 61 -13.85 -22.85 -5.90
C GLU A 61 -12.53 -23.62 -5.97
N THR A 62 -11.53 -23.19 -5.19
CA THR A 62 -10.25 -23.90 -5.09
C THR A 62 -9.90 -24.28 -3.67
N LEU A 63 -9.42 -25.51 -3.49
CA LEU A 63 -8.83 -25.98 -2.24
C LEU A 63 -7.30 -25.93 -2.38
N SER A 64 -6.63 -25.30 -1.41
CA SER A 64 -5.18 -25.32 -1.27
C SER A 64 -4.78 -26.38 -0.26
N LEU A 65 -4.01 -27.34 -0.73
CA LEU A 65 -3.73 -28.61 -0.08
C LEU A 65 -2.19 -28.75 0.07
N THR A 66 -1.65 -28.16 1.14
CA THR A 66 -0.25 -28.35 1.56
C THR A 66 -0.07 -29.60 2.43
N LEU A 67 0.74 -30.55 1.97
CA LEU A 67 1.18 -31.73 2.72
C LEU A 67 2.66 -31.55 3.12
N SER A 68 2.99 -31.82 4.39
CA SER A 68 4.34 -31.63 4.93
C SER A 68 4.79 -32.77 5.85
N LEU A 69 6.08 -33.11 5.83
CA LEU A 69 6.69 -34.13 6.69
C LEU A 69 7.92 -33.55 7.44
N SER A 70 7.81 -33.51 8.77
CA SER A 70 8.85 -33.04 9.69
C SER A 70 8.82 -33.82 11.00
N GLU A 71 9.99 -34.20 11.54
CA GLU A 71 10.15 -34.78 12.89
C GLU A 71 9.24 -35.99 13.20
N ASN A 72 8.99 -36.86 12.22
CA ASN A 72 8.06 -38.00 12.29
C ASN A 72 6.57 -37.62 12.39
N PHE A 73 6.19 -36.42 11.98
CA PHE A 73 4.80 -36.00 11.82
C PHE A 73 4.48 -35.67 10.35
N LEU A 74 3.40 -36.27 9.86
CA LEU A 74 2.65 -35.79 8.71
C LEU A 74 1.79 -34.63 9.18
N GLU A 75 1.81 -33.53 8.45
CA GLU A 75 0.85 -32.44 8.62
C GLU A 75 0.12 -32.18 7.30
N TRP A 76 -1.18 -32.44 7.32
CA TRP A 76 -2.16 -32.11 6.29
C TRP A 76 -2.71 -30.72 6.59
N ARG A 77 -2.34 -29.69 5.82
CA ARG A 77 -2.94 -28.34 5.92
C ARG A 77 -3.86 -28.06 4.73
N ILE A 78 -5.17 -28.22 4.95
CA ILE A 78 -6.23 -27.94 3.97
C ILE A 78 -6.76 -26.53 4.21
N ARG A 79 -6.51 -25.61 3.28
CA ARG A 79 -7.09 -24.27 3.24
C ARG A 79 -8.18 -24.20 2.17
N PHE A 80 -9.38 -23.79 2.54
CA PHE A 80 -10.52 -23.69 1.63
C PHE A 80 -11.46 -22.53 2.01
N ARG A 81 -12.37 -22.15 1.11
CA ARG A 81 -13.28 -21.00 1.27
C ARG A 81 -14.75 -21.39 1.15
N GLY A 82 -15.08 -22.55 1.72
CA GLY A 82 -16.46 -22.96 1.92
C GLY A 82 -17.14 -22.20 3.07
N ILE A 83 -18.41 -22.53 3.30
CA ILE A 83 -19.21 -22.17 4.48
C ILE A 83 -18.37 -22.43 5.75
N PRO A 84 -18.11 -21.43 6.63
CA PRO A 84 -17.25 -21.62 7.79
C PRO A 84 -17.76 -22.72 8.72
N PHE A 85 -16.91 -23.71 9.06
CA PHE A 85 -17.30 -24.80 9.95
C PHE A 85 -17.85 -24.28 11.29
N ASP A 86 -19.07 -24.67 11.61
CA ASP A 86 -19.72 -24.42 12.89
C ASP A 86 -19.10 -25.32 13.98
N ILE A 87 -18.02 -24.82 14.58
CA ILE A 87 -17.21 -25.55 15.56
C ILE A 87 -18.05 -25.97 16.80
N GLU A 88 -19.02 -25.15 17.21
CA GLU A 88 -19.85 -25.46 18.38
C GLU A 88 -20.83 -26.58 18.08
N ASN A 89 -21.41 -26.59 16.89
CA ASN A 89 -22.28 -27.67 16.42
C ASN A 89 -21.46 -28.96 16.21
N LEU A 90 -20.26 -28.89 15.62
CA LEU A 90 -19.33 -30.03 15.52
C LEU A 90 -18.94 -30.60 16.90
N LYS A 91 -18.65 -29.75 17.89
CA LYS A 91 -18.41 -30.17 19.29
C LYS A 91 -19.64 -30.84 19.91
N GLN A 92 -20.84 -30.32 19.64
CA GLN A 92 -22.09 -30.90 20.15
C GLN A 92 -22.44 -32.23 19.46
N TRP A 93 -22.11 -32.41 18.18
CA TRP A 93 -22.29 -33.67 17.45
C TRP A 93 -21.37 -34.77 17.97
N LYS A 94 -20.16 -34.42 18.42
CA LYS A 94 -19.21 -35.35 19.08
C LYS A 94 -19.79 -36.05 20.32
N ASN A 95 -20.86 -35.49 20.91
CA ASN A 95 -21.61 -36.08 22.03
C ASN A 95 -22.88 -36.84 21.61
N ARG A 96 -23.20 -36.95 20.31
CA ARG A 96 -24.45 -37.54 19.78
C ARG A 96 -24.27 -38.75 18.87
N THR A 97 -23.15 -38.88 18.17
CA THR A 97 -22.92 -39.95 17.17
C THR A 97 -22.49 -41.28 17.82
N ALA A 98 -23.42 -41.93 18.54
CA ALA A 98 -23.23 -43.24 19.17
C ALA A 98 -24.10 -44.37 18.60
N ASP A 99 -25.14 -44.05 17.82
CA ASP A 99 -26.01 -45.01 17.13
C ASP A 99 -25.76 -44.98 15.61
N THR A 100 -26.08 -46.08 14.93
CA THR A 100 -25.81 -46.30 13.50
C THR A 100 -26.97 -45.82 12.62
N ASN A 101 -28.21 -45.82 13.13
CA ASN A 101 -29.39 -45.42 12.36
C ASN A 101 -29.37 -43.92 11.99
N SER A 102 -28.91 -43.06 12.90
CA SER A 102 -28.81 -41.61 12.66
C SER A 102 -27.70 -41.22 11.65
N ILE A 103 -26.82 -42.15 11.25
CA ILE A 103 -25.82 -41.95 10.20
C ILE A 103 -26.48 -41.99 8.81
N ILE A 104 -27.56 -42.76 8.66
CA ILE A 104 -28.34 -42.87 7.42
C ILE A 104 -29.22 -41.62 7.25
N GLU A 105 -29.89 -41.17 8.31
CA GLU A 105 -30.70 -39.94 8.30
C GLU A 105 -29.87 -38.65 8.14
N SER A 106 -28.56 -38.69 8.42
CA SER A 106 -27.63 -37.57 8.21
C SER A 106 -26.83 -37.66 6.89
N ASP A 107 -27.33 -38.44 5.93
CA ASP A 107 -26.85 -38.52 4.54
C ASP A 107 -25.34 -38.81 4.42
N GLY A 108 -24.81 -39.61 5.36
CA GLY A 108 -23.40 -40.03 5.42
C GLY A 108 -22.47 -39.16 6.25
N ARG A 109 -22.89 -37.97 6.73
CA ARG A 109 -22.03 -37.01 7.49
C ARG A 109 -21.30 -37.63 8.71
N GLY A 110 -21.81 -38.73 9.26
CA GLY A 110 -21.21 -39.42 10.41
C GLY A 110 -19.99 -40.30 10.12
N LEU A 111 -19.71 -40.70 8.87
CA LEU A 111 -18.55 -41.58 8.58
C LEU A 111 -17.22 -40.83 8.61
N GLY A 112 -17.10 -39.67 7.95
CA GLY A 112 -15.83 -38.98 7.83
C GLY A 112 -15.21 -38.57 9.15
N LEU A 113 -16.02 -38.05 10.08
CA LEU A 113 -15.58 -37.72 11.43
C LEU A 113 -15.04 -38.95 12.21
N ARG A 114 -15.51 -40.17 11.90
CA ARG A 114 -14.96 -41.41 12.47
C ARG A 114 -13.66 -41.85 11.80
N LEU A 115 -13.54 -41.73 10.48
CA LEU A 115 -12.31 -42.06 9.75
C LEU A 115 -11.16 -41.12 10.15
N LEU A 116 -11.45 -39.82 10.25
CA LEU A 116 -10.52 -38.81 10.75
C LEU A 116 -10.05 -39.14 12.18
N HIS A 117 -10.97 -39.47 13.09
CA HIS A 117 -10.63 -39.89 14.45
C HIS A 117 -9.93 -41.25 14.56
N HIS A 118 -9.84 -42.04 13.49
CA HIS A 118 -9.10 -43.31 13.49
C HIS A 118 -7.69 -43.19 12.86
N TYR A 119 -7.49 -42.22 11.97
CA TYR A 119 -6.25 -42.04 11.20
C TYR A 119 -5.51 -40.71 11.45
N SER A 120 -5.81 -40.00 12.53
CA SER A 120 -5.06 -38.80 12.96
C SER A 120 -4.84 -38.76 14.48
N ASP A 121 -3.78 -38.07 14.90
CA ASP A 121 -3.43 -37.87 16.32
C ASP A 121 -3.95 -36.51 16.83
N ASP A 122 -3.95 -35.48 15.99
CA ASP A 122 -4.55 -34.16 16.24
C ASP A 122 -5.28 -33.62 15.00
N VAL A 123 -6.35 -32.86 15.22
CA VAL A 123 -7.08 -32.12 14.19
C VAL A 123 -7.37 -30.72 14.71
N THR A 124 -6.52 -29.77 14.34
CA THR A 124 -6.66 -28.35 14.68
C THR A 124 -7.41 -27.62 13.56
N TYR A 125 -8.53 -26.97 13.90
CA TYR A 125 -9.22 -26.03 13.01
C TYR A 125 -8.83 -24.59 13.33
N ARG A 126 -8.58 -23.78 12.31
CA ARG A 126 -8.43 -22.32 12.40
C ARG A 126 -9.33 -21.63 11.40
N ASN A 127 -10.19 -20.73 11.89
CA ASN A 127 -10.83 -19.74 11.04
C ASN A 127 -9.81 -18.61 10.80
N LEU A 128 -9.41 -18.39 9.54
CA LEU A 128 -8.49 -17.32 9.13
C LEU A 128 -9.26 -16.08 8.61
N GLY A 129 -10.55 -16.01 8.92
CA GLY A 129 -11.49 -15.01 8.44
C GLY A 129 -11.58 -15.01 6.92
N TRP A 130 -11.37 -13.83 6.34
CA TRP A 130 -11.28 -13.59 4.91
C TRP A 130 -10.21 -14.39 4.13
N GLU A 131 -9.15 -14.91 4.78
CA GLU A 131 -8.23 -15.80 4.07
C GLU A 131 -8.86 -17.16 3.76
N GLY A 132 -9.91 -17.52 4.52
CA GLY A 132 -10.64 -18.78 4.46
C GLY A 132 -10.60 -19.50 5.80
N GLN A 133 -10.78 -20.81 5.73
CA GLN A 133 -10.65 -21.72 6.87
C GLN A 133 -9.54 -22.74 6.62
N GLU A 134 -8.84 -23.10 7.68
CA GLU A 134 -7.66 -23.98 7.69
C GLU A 134 -7.93 -25.17 8.61
N VAL A 135 -7.94 -26.38 8.06
CA VAL A 135 -7.89 -27.63 8.82
C VAL A 135 -6.46 -28.13 8.80
N ILE A 136 -5.89 -28.37 9.97
CA ILE A 136 -4.59 -29.00 10.15
C ILE A 136 -4.81 -30.37 10.78
N ILE A 137 -4.64 -31.43 9.99
CA ILE A 137 -4.61 -32.81 10.47
C ILE A 137 -3.14 -33.16 10.72
N ARG A 138 -2.79 -33.50 11.96
CA ARG A 138 -1.44 -33.94 12.32
C ARG A 138 -1.47 -35.41 12.68
N ARG A 139 -0.56 -36.19 12.12
CA ARG A 139 -0.43 -37.62 12.38
C ARG A 139 1.02 -37.97 12.59
N LYS A 140 1.33 -38.69 13.67
CA LYS A 140 2.65 -39.27 13.87
C LYS A 140 2.82 -40.47 12.94
N ILE A 141 3.83 -40.41 12.07
CA ILE A 141 4.13 -41.45 11.07
C ILE A 141 5.62 -41.81 11.10
N PRO A 142 5.99 -43.10 11.07
CA PRO A 142 7.39 -43.54 11.00
C PRO A 142 7.91 -43.43 9.56
N VAL A 143 8.33 -42.23 9.13
CA VAL A 143 8.59 -41.89 7.71
C VAL A 143 9.80 -40.94 7.56
N VAL A 144 10.51 -41.02 6.42
CA VAL A 144 11.95 -40.76 6.24
C VAL A 144 12.31 -39.85 5.02
N GLU A 145 12.17 -38.51 5.17
CA GLU A 145 12.94 -37.38 4.52
C GLU A 145 12.79 -36.93 2.99
N ILE A 146 13.16 -35.65 2.69
CA ILE A 146 13.33 -34.77 1.43
C ILE A 146 12.70 -35.04 0.01
N THR A 147 12.27 -34.11 -0.92
CA THR A 147 12.15 -32.59 -1.12
C THR A 147 11.04 -32.16 -2.18
N PRO A 148 10.50 -30.90 -2.27
CA PRO A 148 9.43 -30.45 -3.24
C PRO A 148 9.69 -29.15 -4.12
N LEU A 149 8.63 -28.58 -4.79
CA LEU A 149 8.31 -27.16 -5.29
C LEU A 149 7.40 -27.17 -6.59
N ALA A 150 6.72 -26.15 -7.22
CA ALA A 150 6.15 -24.78 -6.93
C ALA A 150 5.19 -24.29 -8.11
N VAL A 151 4.30 -23.26 -7.97
CA VAL A 151 3.19 -22.89 -8.95
C VAL A 151 2.74 -21.38 -9.00
N ARG A 152 2.04 -20.90 -10.09
CA ARG A 152 1.25 -19.62 -10.33
C ARG A 152 0.28 -19.77 -11.55
N LYS A 153 -0.64 -18.87 -12.04
CA LYS A 153 -1.68 -17.86 -11.57
C LYS A 153 -2.44 -17.25 -12.79
N MET A 154 -3.77 -16.97 -12.79
CA MET A 154 -4.45 -16.05 -13.78
C MET A 154 -5.69 -15.23 -13.25
N GLU A 155 -6.63 -14.73 -14.10
CA GLU A 155 -7.35 -13.41 -13.98
C GLU A 155 -8.87 -13.37 -14.38
N THR A 156 -9.64 -12.31 -14.01
CA THR A 156 -11.02 -11.99 -14.53
C THR A 156 -11.49 -10.49 -14.40
N THR A 157 -12.74 -10.16 -14.79
CA THR A 157 -13.25 -8.83 -15.25
C THR A 157 -14.24 -8.05 -14.33
N ALA A 158 -14.63 -6.81 -14.71
CA ALA A 158 -15.39 -5.85 -13.88
C ALA A 158 -16.91 -5.67 -14.20
N ASP A 159 -17.65 -5.06 -13.26
CA ASP A 159 -19.13 -4.99 -13.17
C ASP A 159 -19.64 -3.54 -12.92
N THR A 160 -20.79 -3.16 -13.49
CA THR A 160 -21.39 -1.81 -13.41
C THR A 160 -22.63 -1.78 -12.50
N ARG A 161 -22.45 -1.31 -11.27
CA ARG A 161 -23.50 -1.26 -10.23
C ARG A 161 -24.01 0.16 -9.97
N GLU A 162 -25.26 0.27 -9.53
CA GLU A 162 -25.79 1.51 -8.96
C GLU A 162 -25.12 1.81 -7.61
N ILE A 163 -24.64 3.03 -7.44
CA ILE A 163 -23.85 3.47 -6.27
C ILE A 163 -24.36 4.78 -5.66
N HIS A 164 -23.86 5.06 -4.45
CA HIS A 164 -23.78 6.40 -3.88
C HIS A 164 -22.39 6.61 -3.26
N ILE A 165 -22.07 7.86 -2.93
CA ILE A 165 -20.79 8.26 -2.35
C ILE A 165 -21.05 9.04 -1.06
N ARG A 166 -20.25 8.80 -0.02
CA ARG A 166 -20.38 9.46 1.29
C ARG A 166 -19.07 9.45 2.09
N ARG A 167 -19.00 10.25 3.16
CA ARG A 167 -18.08 10.03 4.29
C ARG A 167 -18.17 8.58 4.77
N MET A 168 -17.05 8.00 5.22
CA MET A 168 -17.10 6.72 5.92
C MET A 168 -17.84 6.86 7.26
N ARG A 169 -18.33 5.73 7.77
CA ARG A 169 -18.82 5.53 9.12
C ARG A 169 -17.94 4.48 9.82
N PRO A 170 -17.99 4.35 11.16
CA PRO A 170 -17.19 3.36 11.89
C PRO A 170 -17.33 1.93 11.36
N GLU A 171 -18.53 1.52 10.92
CA GLU A 171 -18.78 0.18 10.38
C GLU A 171 -18.14 -0.11 9.01
N ASP A 172 -17.69 0.91 8.27
CA ASP A 172 -17.05 0.72 6.95
C ASP A 172 -15.57 0.30 7.07
N ALA A 173 -14.93 0.53 8.22
CA ALA A 173 -13.48 0.38 8.37
C ALA A 173 -12.94 -1.01 7.99
N PRO A 174 -13.58 -2.14 8.33
CA PRO A 174 -13.14 -3.47 7.90
C PRO A 174 -13.18 -3.66 6.36
N ALA A 175 -14.12 -3.00 5.68
CA ALA A 175 -14.21 -3.06 4.22
C ALA A 175 -13.12 -2.19 3.56
N ILE A 176 -12.74 -1.07 4.19
CA ILE A 176 -11.60 -0.24 3.75
C ILE A 176 -10.29 -1.03 3.83
N SER A 177 -10.04 -1.75 4.94
CA SER A 177 -8.85 -2.62 5.07
C SER A 177 -8.84 -3.78 4.08
N LYS A 178 -10.01 -4.39 3.81
CA LYS A 178 -10.19 -5.40 2.75
C LYS A 178 -9.81 -4.84 1.36
N LEU A 179 -10.22 -3.60 1.04
CA LEU A 179 -9.85 -2.93 -0.21
C LEU A 179 -8.35 -2.60 -0.29
N ALA A 180 -7.72 -2.17 0.81
CA ALA A 180 -6.28 -1.91 0.88
C ALA A 180 -5.47 -3.14 0.46
N TYR A 181 -5.79 -4.31 1.03
CA TYR A 181 -5.13 -5.57 0.67
C TYR A 181 -5.47 -6.05 -0.74
N PHE A 182 -6.68 -5.82 -1.24
CA PHE A 182 -6.99 -6.13 -2.64
C PHE A 182 -6.13 -5.32 -3.63
N ALA A 183 -5.77 -4.09 -3.30
CA ALA A 183 -4.87 -3.26 -4.11
C ALA A 183 -3.37 -3.57 -3.89
N TYR A 184 -2.92 -3.74 -2.64
CA TYR A 184 -1.48 -3.78 -2.28
C TYR A 184 -1.03 -5.04 -1.50
N ARG A 185 -1.92 -5.98 -1.19
CA ARG A 185 -1.69 -7.07 -0.22
C ARG A 185 -1.21 -6.54 1.14
N TYR A 186 0.09 -6.52 1.39
CA TYR A 186 0.70 -5.94 2.60
C TYR A 186 1.85 -4.96 2.28
N THR A 187 1.88 -4.37 1.07
CA THR A 187 2.98 -3.49 0.60
C THR A 187 2.67 -2.00 0.65
N TYR A 188 1.43 -1.60 0.97
CA TYR A 188 1.06 -0.20 1.16
C TYR A 188 1.80 0.44 2.36
N ILE A 189 2.50 1.55 2.11
CA ILE A 189 3.36 2.28 3.06
C ILE A 189 2.72 2.68 4.40
N ARG A 190 1.39 2.81 4.46
CA ARG A 190 0.67 3.22 5.68
C ARG A 190 0.00 1.99 6.33
N GLU A 191 0.77 1.27 7.15
CA GLU A 191 0.40 -0.02 7.77
C GLU A 191 -0.97 -0.03 8.46
N TYR A 192 -1.37 1.08 9.10
CA TYR A 192 -2.67 1.19 9.78
C TYR A 192 -3.86 0.91 8.85
N ALA A 193 -3.70 1.04 7.52
CA ALA A 193 -4.77 0.73 6.57
C ALA A 193 -5.23 -0.73 6.67
N TYR A 194 -4.40 -1.63 7.18
CA TYR A 194 -4.73 -3.05 7.40
C TYR A 194 -5.36 -3.34 8.77
N ASP A 195 -5.41 -2.36 9.68
CA ASP A 195 -6.09 -2.47 10.98
C ASP A 195 -7.39 -1.64 10.97
N PRO A 196 -8.57 -2.28 10.95
CA PRO A 196 -9.85 -1.57 10.95
C PRO A 196 -10.06 -0.64 12.14
N GLU A 197 -9.49 -0.95 13.31
CA GLU A 197 -9.64 -0.11 14.50
C GLU A 197 -8.78 1.15 14.38
N GLN A 198 -7.59 1.06 13.77
CA GLN A 198 -6.79 2.26 13.46
C GLN A 198 -7.41 3.10 12.35
N VAL A 199 -8.03 2.48 11.33
CA VAL A 199 -8.81 3.19 10.30
C VAL A 199 -10.01 3.92 10.92
N ARG A 200 -10.66 3.32 11.92
CA ARG A 200 -11.75 3.92 12.71
C ARG A 200 -11.25 5.09 13.55
N LEU A 201 -10.24 4.87 14.39
CA LEU A 201 -9.66 5.88 15.29
C LEU A 201 -9.13 7.10 14.53
N ALA A 202 -8.42 6.91 13.42
CA ALA A 202 -7.89 8.01 12.61
C ALA A 202 -9.00 8.86 11.94
N ASN A 203 -10.21 8.31 11.73
CA ASN A 203 -11.37 9.12 11.31
C ASN A 203 -12.13 9.76 12.47
N GLU A 204 -12.02 9.23 13.68
CA GLU A 204 -12.63 9.79 14.90
C GLU A 204 -11.82 10.97 15.44
N ASP A 205 -10.48 10.89 15.43
CA ASP A 205 -9.57 11.96 15.85
C ASP A 205 -9.17 12.94 14.73
N GLY A 206 -9.54 12.65 13.48
CA GLY A 206 -9.39 13.55 12.33
C GLY A 206 -8.05 13.48 11.58
N ARG A 207 -7.11 12.60 11.97
CA ARG A 207 -5.87 12.32 11.22
C ARG A 207 -6.12 11.78 9.80
N MET A 208 -7.30 11.23 9.55
CA MET A 208 -7.75 10.72 8.27
C MET A 208 -9.20 11.14 8.02
N LYS A 209 -9.52 11.58 6.80
CA LYS A 209 -10.90 11.82 6.36
C LYS A 209 -11.23 10.91 5.18
N SER A 210 -11.68 9.69 5.50
CA SER A 210 -12.06 8.63 4.57
C SER A 210 -13.44 8.81 3.94
N TYR A 211 -13.53 8.61 2.63
CA TYR A 211 -14.76 8.61 1.84
C TYR A 211 -14.89 7.27 1.11
N VAL A 212 -16.14 6.86 0.86
CA VAL A 212 -16.46 5.53 0.34
C VAL A 212 -17.47 5.60 -0.81
N ILE A 213 -17.23 4.76 -1.82
CA ILE A 213 -18.19 4.42 -2.87
C ILE A 213 -18.95 3.18 -2.43
N VAL A 214 -20.27 3.24 -2.40
CA VAL A 214 -21.14 2.24 -1.77
C VAL A 214 -22.17 1.74 -2.77
N ALA A 215 -22.30 0.42 -2.92
CA ALA A 215 -23.33 -0.20 -3.75
C ALA A 215 -24.73 0.00 -3.16
N ASN A 216 -25.66 0.59 -3.92
CA ASN A 216 -27.00 0.96 -3.42
C ASN A 216 -27.84 -0.24 -2.95
N LYS A 217 -27.64 -1.42 -3.56
CA LYS A 217 -28.45 -2.63 -3.32
C LYS A 217 -27.88 -3.56 -2.24
N SER A 218 -26.57 -3.54 -2.01
CA SER A 218 -25.90 -4.45 -1.06
C SER A 218 -25.21 -3.74 0.12
N GLY A 219 -25.05 -2.41 0.06
CA GLY A 219 -24.24 -1.67 1.04
C GLY A 219 -22.74 -1.92 0.94
N GLU A 220 -22.28 -2.71 -0.04
CA GLU A 220 -20.86 -3.06 -0.22
C GLU A 220 -20.01 -1.83 -0.55
N ILE A 221 -18.87 -1.69 0.14
CA ILE A 221 -17.86 -0.65 -0.15
C ILE A 221 -17.04 -1.09 -1.35
N LEU A 222 -17.27 -0.47 -2.50
CA LEU A 222 -16.61 -0.79 -3.78
C LEU A 222 -15.33 0.01 -4.01
N GLY A 223 -15.17 1.14 -3.31
CA GLY A 223 -13.99 1.99 -3.36
C GLY A 223 -13.85 2.89 -2.14
N HIS A 224 -12.62 3.31 -1.87
CA HIS A 224 -12.22 4.18 -0.77
C HIS A 224 -11.17 5.18 -1.25
N MET A 225 -11.19 6.39 -0.71
CA MET A 225 -10.04 7.30 -0.71
C MET A 225 -10.12 8.20 0.53
N ALA A 226 -9.00 8.72 1.00
CA ALA A 226 -8.97 9.61 2.17
C ALA A 226 -8.14 10.87 1.92
N LEU A 227 -8.57 11.96 2.56
CA LEU A 227 -7.74 13.13 2.80
C LEU A 227 -6.92 12.93 4.08
N PHE A 228 -5.63 13.25 4.04
CA PHE A 228 -4.73 13.26 5.19
C PHE A 228 -4.26 14.69 5.46
N PRO A 229 -4.74 15.35 6.53
CA PRO A 229 -4.08 16.55 7.05
C PRO A 229 -2.70 16.14 7.56
N ASP A 230 -1.63 16.68 6.96
CA ASP A 230 -0.27 16.50 7.49
C ASP A 230 -0.01 17.55 8.59
N ASP A 231 0.30 17.10 9.81
CA ASP A 231 0.62 17.98 10.96
C ASP A 231 1.66 19.07 10.65
N LEU A 232 2.61 18.84 9.73
CA LEU A 232 3.61 19.84 9.31
C LEU A 232 3.07 20.86 8.30
N PHE A 233 2.07 20.50 7.48
CA PHE A 233 1.66 21.22 6.27
C PHE A 233 0.13 21.34 6.13
N GLY A 234 -0.63 21.21 7.23
CA GLY A 234 -2.03 20.76 7.34
C GLY A 234 -3.14 21.61 6.72
N TYR A 235 -2.83 22.35 5.66
CA TYR A 235 -3.68 23.25 4.91
C TYR A 235 -3.82 22.85 3.44
N VAL A 236 -3.00 21.91 2.98
CA VAL A 236 -3.09 21.23 1.68
C VAL A 236 -3.05 19.71 1.93
N PRO A 237 -4.13 19.10 2.44
CA PRO A 237 -4.16 17.67 2.77
C PRO A 237 -3.92 16.76 1.55
N GLU A 238 -3.31 15.60 1.79
CA GLU A 238 -3.02 14.59 0.77
C GLU A 238 -4.25 13.72 0.46
N LEU A 239 -4.64 13.63 -0.81
CA LEU A 239 -5.49 12.55 -1.32
C LEU A 239 -4.65 11.28 -1.50
N ALA A 240 -4.79 10.34 -0.57
CA ALA A 240 -4.16 9.02 -0.64
C ALA A 240 -5.13 7.91 -0.20
N ALA A 241 -4.59 6.70 0.04
CA ALA A 241 -5.38 5.49 0.35
C ALA A 241 -6.47 5.19 -0.70
N GLY A 242 -6.21 5.54 -1.96
CA GLY A 242 -7.08 5.28 -3.10
C GLY A 242 -7.15 3.80 -3.43
N PHE A 243 -8.20 3.13 -2.97
CA PHE A 243 -8.41 1.70 -3.15
C PHE A 243 -9.73 1.46 -3.90
N VAL A 244 -9.70 0.63 -4.94
CA VAL A 244 -10.89 0.26 -5.72
C VAL A 244 -10.92 -1.26 -5.86
N HIS A 245 -12.08 -1.86 -5.58
CA HIS A 245 -12.30 -3.28 -5.75
C HIS A 245 -11.93 -3.70 -7.19
N PRO A 246 -11.12 -4.76 -7.42
CA PRO A 246 -10.60 -5.09 -8.75
C PRO A 246 -11.71 -5.17 -9.82
N HIS A 247 -12.83 -5.80 -9.46
CA HIS A 247 -14.01 -5.97 -10.30
C HIS A 247 -14.92 -4.72 -10.41
N PHE A 248 -14.46 -3.54 -9.95
CA PHE A 248 -15.17 -2.26 -10.06
C PHE A 248 -14.29 -1.14 -10.67
N ARG A 249 -13.07 -1.48 -11.12
CA ARG A 249 -12.18 -0.54 -11.80
C ARG A 249 -12.73 -0.14 -13.18
N GLY A 250 -12.44 1.09 -13.62
CA GLY A 250 -12.79 1.60 -14.94
C GLY A 250 -14.14 2.32 -15.05
N GLY A 251 -15.08 2.14 -14.11
CA GLY A 251 -16.44 2.70 -14.16
C GLY A 251 -16.59 4.22 -13.94
N GLY A 252 -15.50 4.99 -13.90
CA GLY A 252 -15.52 6.45 -13.74
C GLY A 252 -15.81 6.98 -12.33
N SER A 253 -16.55 6.24 -11.49
CA SER A 253 -17.04 6.66 -10.16
C SER A 253 -15.98 7.12 -9.15
N PHE A 254 -14.71 6.74 -9.35
CA PHE A 254 -13.60 7.25 -8.53
C PHE A 254 -13.32 8.74 -8.77
N ASN A 255 -13.66 9.27 -9.95
CA ASN A 255 -13.58 10.70 -10.22
C ASN A 255 -14.67 11.48 -9.45
N GLU A 256 -15.87 10.90 -9.33
CA GLU A 256 -16.98 11.47 -8.54
C GLU A 256 -16.65 11.50 -7.04
N LEU A 257 -15.96 10.46 -6.55
CA LEU A 257 -15.42 10.40 -5.19
C LEU A 257 -14.45 11.56 -4.93
N VAL A 258 -13.47 11.75 -5.81
CA VAL A 258 -12.48 12.83 -5.69
C VAL A 258 -13.12 14.22 -5.82
N GLU A 259 -14.08 14.42 -6.72
CA GLU A 259 -14.80 15.70 -6.85
C GLU A 259 -15.70 16.02 -5.65
N LEU A 260 -16.23 15.02 -4.93
CA LEU A 260 -16.86 15.26 -3.61
C LEU A 260 -15.81 15.69 -2.58
N MET A 261 -14.70 14.97 -2.47
CA MET A 261 -13.63 15.27 -1.51
C MET A 261 -13.03 16.67 -1.71
N ILE A 262 -12.99 17.15 -2.95
CA ILE A 262 -12.56 18.52 -3.29
C ILE A 262 -13.57 19.58 -2.81
N ARG A 263 -14.87 19.33 -2.96
CA ARG A 263 -15.92 20.26 -2.50
C ARG A 263 -15.99 20.33 -0.98
N ASP A 264 -15.85 19.18 -0.32
CA ASP A 264 -15.82 19.14 1.14
C ASP A 264 -14.53 19.81 1.67
N ALA A 265 -13.39 19.69 0.97
CA ALA A 265 -12.16 20.40 1.33
C ALA A 265 -12.25 21.93 1.15
N ASP A 266 -12.94 22.39 0.09
CA ASP A 266 -13.26 23.81 -0.14
C ASP A 266 -14.22 24.35 0.95
N ALA A 267 -15.28 23.60 1.26
CA ALA A 267 -16.22 23.95 2.33
C ALA A 267 -15.59 23.97 3.75
N GLU A 268 -14.55 23.17 3.99
CA GLU A 268 -13.75 23.21 5.22
C GLU A 268 -12.66 24.32 5.22
N GLY A 269 -12.44 25.00 4.09
CA GLY A 269 -11.51 26.12 3.97
C GLY A 269 -10.04 25.74 3.82
N PHE A 270 -9.73 24.56 3.27
CA PHE A 270 -8.35 24.21 2.89
C PHE A 270 -7.84 25.08 1.73
N ALA A 271 -6.53 25.36 1.72
CA ALA A 271 -5.92 26.18 0.67
C ALA A 271 -5.81 25.45 -0.68
N GLY A 272 -5.87 24.12 -0.64
CA GLY A 272 -5.85 23.22 -1.78
C GLY A 272 -5.89 21.77 -1.32
N ILE A 273 -5.67 20.85 -2.24
CA ILE A 273 -5.39 19.45 -1.94
C ILE A 273 -4.18 18.98 -2.76
N CYS A 274 -3.44 18.00 -2.25
CA CYS A 274 -2.29 17.42 -2.94
C CYS A 274 -2.42 15.91 -3.15
N GLY A 275 -1.48 15.33 -3.90
CA GLY A 275 -1.35 13.89 -4.08
C GLY A 275 0.07 13.52 -4.52
N MET A 276 0.59 12.45 -3.93
CA MET A 276 1.88 11.86 -4.28
C MET A 276 1.69 10.80 -5.38
N ALA A 277 2.23 11.04 -6.57
CA ALA A 277 2.16 10.11 -7.69
C ALA A 277 3.54 9.55 -8.04
N VAL A 278 3.69 8.23 -7.95
CA VAL A 278 4.95 7.52 -8.24
C VAL A 278 5.51 7.85 -9.63
N THR A 279 6.83 7.74 -9.78
CA THR A 279 7.55 8.03 -11.02
C THR A 279 7.94 6.80 -11.83
N SER A 280 7.91 5.60 -11.26
CA SER A 280 7.95 4.33 -12.00
C SER A 280 6.94 4.27 -13.15
N HIS A 281 5.75 4.84 -12.96
CA HIS A 281 4.71 4.85 -13.99
C HIS A 281 3.82 6.09 -13.99
N PHE A 282 3.22 6.38 -15.15
CA PHE A 282 2.33 7.53 -15.31
C PHE A 282 0.87 7.34 -14.82
N TYR A 283 0.46 6.16 -14.32
CA TYR A 283 -0.97 5.86 -14.08
C TYR A 283 -1.60 6.74 -13.00
N SER A 284 -0.96 6.82 -11.83
CA SER A 284 -1.32 7.68 -10.70
C SER A 284 -1.29 9.16 -11.09
N GLN A 285 -0.25 9.57 -11.82
CA GLN A 285 -0.07 10.93 -12.32
C GLN A 285 -1.24 11.34 -13.25
N LYS A 286 -1.60 10.48 -14.23
CA LYS A 286 -2.73 10.69 -15.15
C LYS A 286 -4.09 10.72 -14.43
N ALA A 287 -4.21 10.11 -13.24
CA ALA A 287 -5.40 10.25 -12.40
C ALA A 287 -5.44 11.62 -11.67
N ALA A 288 -4.35 12.01 -10.99
CA ALA A 288 -4.24 13.29 -10.31
C ALA A 288 -4.46 14.50 -11.27
N LEU A 289 -3.89 14.43 -12.48
CA LEU A 289 -4.06 15.44 -13.53
C LEU A 289 -5.52 15.59 -14.00
N ARG A 290 -6.30 14.50 -14.05
CA ARG A 290 -7.74 14.53 -14.37
C ARG A 290 -8.55 15.22 -13.27
N SER A 291 -8.14 15.05 -12.02
CA SER A 291 -8.69 15.75 -10.85
C SER A 291 -8.24 17.22 -10.76
N GLY A 292 -7.61 17.77 -11.80
CA GLY A 292 -7.17 19.15 -11.87
C GLY A 292 -5.90 19.48 -11.07
N MET A 293 -5.21 18.47 -10.51
CA MET A 293 -3.92 18.69 -9.86
C MET A 293 -2.82 18.99 -10.89
N LYS A 294 -1.75 19.65 -10.42
CA LYS A 294 -0.63 20.14 -11.20
C LYS A 294 0.68 19.91 -10.45
N GLU A 295 1.70 19.42 -11.15
CA GLU A 295 3.01 19.10 -10.59
C GLU A 295 3.68 20.36 -10.02
N SER A 296 4.26 20.26 -8.81
CA SER A 296 5.02 21.36 -8.20
C SER A 296 6.33 20.96 -7.54
N ALA A 297 6.54 19.68 -7.22
CA ALA A 297 7.82 19.17 -6.70
C ALA A 297 8.08 17.71 -7.11
N LEU A 298 9.36 17.33 -7.13
CA LEU A 298 9.82 15.94 -7.26
C LEU A 298 10.53 15.52 -5.97
N PHE A 299 9.95 14.56 -5.26
CA PHE A 299 10.52 13.92 -4.09
C PHE A 299 11.31 12.70 -4.53
N VAL A 300 12.63 12.86 -4.68
CA VAL A 300 13.54 11.79 -5.09
C VAL A 300 13.75 10.81 -3.94
N SER A 301 13.79 9.51 -4.23
CA SER A 301 14.11 8.43 -3.28
C SER A 301 13.32 8.52 -1.97
N HIS A 302 12.00 8.54 -2.08
CA HIS A 302 11.09 8.89 -0.99
C HIS A 302 10.63 7.69 -0.15
N VAL A 303 10.30 6.55 -0.78
CA VAL A 303 9.84 5.35 -0.06
C VAL A 303 10.54 4.09 -0.55
N ARG A 304 10.49 3.01 0.23
CA ARG A 304 10.93 1.68 -0.22
C ARG A 304 9.95 1.15 -1.29
N SER A 305 10.44 0.32 -2.22
CA SER A 305 9.67 -0.22 -3.35
C SER A 305 8.20 -0.56 -3.04
N LEU A 306 7.27 0.11 -3.71
CA LEU A 306 5.84 -0.21 -3.68
C LEU A 306 5.53 -1.33 -4.68
N THR A 307 5.37 -2.57 -4.21
CA THR A 307 5.00 -3.68 -5.11
C THR A 307 3.49 -3.79 -5.26
N MET A 308 2.94 -3.34 -6.39
CA MET A 308 1.54 -3.54 -6.77
C MET A 308 1.38 -4.83 -7.62
N PRO A 309 0.71 -5.89 -7.15
CA PRO A 309 0.69 -7.19 -7.86
C PRO A 309 0.02 -7.21 -9.25
N ASP A 310 -0.72 -6.16 -9.58
CA ASP A 310 -1.42 -5.99 -10.86
C ASP A 310 -0.59 -5.19 -11.90
N ILE A 311 0.58 -4.67 -11.49
CA ILE A 311 1.48 -3.85 -12.31
C ILE A 311 2.77 -4.65 -12.56
N LYS A 312 3.24 -4.67 -13.81
CA LYS A 312 4.39 -5.50 -14.26
C LYS A 312 5.61 -4.62 -14.55
N GLU A 313 6.17 -4.06 -13.50
CA GLU A 313 7.37 -3.22 -13.53
C GLU A 313 8.44 -3.83 -12.60
N GLU A 314 9.73 -3.56 -12.87
CA GLU A 314 10.81 -4.04 -12.01
C GLU A 314 10.91 -3.19 -10.74
N PRO A 315 11.07 -3.79 -9.55
CA PRO A 315 11.07 -3.05 -8.28
C PRO A 315 12.36 -2.21 -8.15
N SER A 316 12.22 -0.89 -8.20
CA SER A 316 13.28 0.04 -7.85
C SER A 316 13.64 -0.07 -6.36
N ALA A 317 14.90 0.18 -5.99
CA ALA A 317 15.30 0.08 -4.57
C ALA A 317 14.53 1.08 -3.68
N ARG A 318 14.32 2.30 -4.20
CA ARG A 318 13.50 3.35 -3.60
C ARG A 318 12.73 4.10 -4.69
N GLU A 319 11.44 4.28 -4.45
CA GLU A 319 10.48 4.95 -5.34
C GLU A 319 10.50 6.47 -5.11
N SER A 320 10.29 7.24 -6.18
CA SER A 320 10.20 8.70 -6.15
C SER A 320 8.77 9.16 -6.50
N PHE A 321 8.41 10.39 -6.16
CA PHE A 321 7.08 10.93 -6.45
C PHE A 321 7.14 12.32 -7.08
N LEU A 322 6.34 12.51 -8.12
CA LEU A 322 5.84 13.84 -8.45
C LEU A 322 4.73 14.18 -7.43
N TYR A 323 4.92 15.29 -6.72
CA TYR A 323 3.92 15.89 -5.86
C TYR A 323 3.07 16.85 -6.71
N LEU A 324 1.76 16.60 -6.77
CA LEU A 324 0.81 17.40 -7.51
C LEU A 324 -0.17 18.09 -6.56
N VAL A 325 -0.59 19.32 -6.89
CA VAL A 325 -1.52 20.14 -6.10
C VAL A 325 -2.66 20.66 -6.97
N ARG A 326 -3.89 20.64 -6.46
CA ARG A 326 -5.00 21.47 -6.95
C ARG A 326 -5.24 22.56 -5.90
N MET A 327 -4.89 23.79 -6.26
CA MET A 327 -5.20 24.95 -5.42
C MET A 327 -6.71 25.18 -5.38
N ILE A 328 -7.21 25.60 -4.21
CA ILE A 328 -8.60 26.00 -3.98
C ILE A 328 -8.62 27.50 -3.63
N ASP A 329 -7.76 27.93 -2.71
CA ASP A 329 -7.55 29.33 -2.34
C ASP A 329 -6.93 30.14 -3.50
N PRO A 330 -7.66 31.12 -4.08
CA PRO A 330 -7.17 31.95 -5.18
C PRO A 330 -6.41 33.20 -4.69
N SER A 331 -6.20 33.37 -3.38
CA SER A 331 -5.63 34.59 -2.80
C SER A 331 -4.24 34.88 -3.36
N PRO A 332 -3.98 36.10 -3.87
CA PRO A 332 -2.66 36.50 -4.36
C PRO A 332 -1.59 36.32 -3.29
N ARG A 333 -0.42 35.79 -3.68
CA ARG A 333 0.67 35.55 -2.74
C ARG A 333 1.47 36.82 -2.44
N GLN A 334 1.96 36.92 -1.21
CA GLN A 334 2.98 37.92 -0.87
C GLN A 334 4.22 37.74 -1.75
N PRO A 335 5.05 38.78 -1.96
CA PRO A 335 6.23 38.69 -2.80
C PRO A 335 7.18 37.58 -2.34
N TRP A 336 7.34 36.55 -3.17
CA TRP A 336 8.25 35.46 -2.91
C TRP A 336 9.70 35.93 -3.02
N HIS A 337 10.49 35.63 -2.00
CA HIS A 337 11.94 35.75 -1.96
C HIS A 337 12.55 34.47 -2.54
N ALA A 338 12.44 34.32 -3.87
CA ALA A 338 13.00 33.21 -4.61
C ALA A 338 14.52 33.36 -4.79
N PRO A 339 15.33 32.30 -4.58
CA PRO A 339 16.76 32.29 -4.91
C PRO A 339 16.98 32.57 -6.40
N THR A 340 18.02 33.35 -6.73
CA THR A 340 18.28 33.80 -8.11
C THR A 340 18.39 32.61 -9.09
N ARG A 341 19.15 31.56 -8.70
CA ARG A 341 19.34 30.32 -9.48
C ARG A 341 18.03 29.58 -9.83
N HIS A 342 17.05 29.65 -8.94
CA HIS A 342 15.79 28.89 -9.06
C HIS A 342 14.61 29.74 -9.53
N SER A 343 14.74 31.06 -9.53
CA SER A 343 13.67 32.03 -9.81
C SER A 343 12.82 31.70 -11.06
N GLU A 344 13.44 31.28 -12.17
CA GLU A 344 12.72 30.93 -13.39
C GLU A 344 11.88 29.65 -13.24
N MET A 345 12.40 28.61 -12.60
CA MET A 345 11.66 27.36 -12.36
C MET A 345 10.56 27.57 -11.30
N ILE A 346 10.85 28.34 -10.25
CA ILE A 346 9.86 28.73 -9.23
C ILE A 346 8.68 29.48 -9.90
N ALA A 347 8.97 30.40 -10.83
CA ALA A 347 7.94 31.09 -11.61
C ALA A 347 7.22 30.18 -12.63
N LYS A 348 7.89 29.16 -13.18
CA LYS A 348 7.26 28.12 -14.02
C LYS A 348 6.28 27.26 -13.21
N ILE A 349 6.65 26.82 -12.01
CA ILE A 349 5.78 26.07 -11.08
C ILE A 349 4.56 26.91 -10.67
N ALA A 350 4.74 28.16 -10.27
CA ALA A 350 3.62 29.05 -9.93
C ALA A 350 2.59 29.16 -11.07
N ARG A 351 3.06 29.27 -12.32
CA ARG A 351 2.19 29.28 -13.51
C ARG A 351 1.53 27.92 -13.78
N ASN A 352 2.20 26.79 -13.55
CA ASN A 352 1.59 25.45 -13.68
C ASN A 352 0.45 25.26 -12.66
N LEU A 353 0.64 25.73 -11.43
CA LEU A 353 -0.36 25.72 -10.35
C LEU A 353 -1.48 26.77 -10.51
N GLY A 354 -1.40 27.67 -11.52
CA GLY A 354 -2.34 28.78 -11.69
C GLY A 354 -2.23 29.89 -10.62
N MET A 355 -1.16 29.90 -9.82
CA MET A 355 -1.00 30.82 -8.69
C MET A 355 -0.57 32.22 -9.14
N THR A 356 -1.25 33.24 -8.64
CA THR A 356 -0.81 34.64 -8.78
C THR A 356 0.22 34.95 -7.69
N ALA A 357 1.48 34.54 -7.94
CA ALA A 357 2.63 34.89 -7.13
C ALA A 357 3.34 36.14 -7.68
N THR A 358 3.73 37.04 -6.78
CA THR A 358 4.66 38.14 -7.09
C THR A 358 6.05 37.79 -6.58
N PHE A 359 7.09 38.44 -7.10
CA PHE A 359 8.48 38.18 -6.71
C PHE A 359 9.09 39.44 -6.10
N ALA A 360 9.75 39.27 -4.96
CA ALA A 360 10.54 40.33 -4.36
C ALA A 360 11.75 40.65 -5.24
N LYS A 361 12.29 41.87 -5.12
CA LYS A 361 13.61 42.17 -5.71
C LYS A 361 14.68 41.36 -4.95
N PRO A 362 15.67 40.76 -5.65
CA PRO A 362 16.80 40.12 -4.98
C PRO A 362 17.48 41.08 -4.01
N SER A 363 17.82 40.57 -2.82
CA SER A 363 18.60 41.24 -1.79
C SER A 363 19.81 40.39 -1.47
N SER A 364 20.96 41.01 -1.23
CA SER A 364 22.17 40.35 -0.72
C SER A 364 22.26 40.36 0.81
N ASP A 365 21.24 40.89 1.49
CA ASP A 365 21.15 40.98 2.95
C ASP A 365 19.74 40.58 3.43
N ALA A 366 19.69 39.94 4.59
CA ALA A 366 18.49 39.49 5.27
C ALA A 366 18.69 39.67 6.79
N PRO A 367 18.07 40.67 7.44
CA PRO A 367 18.31 40.96 8.85
C PRO A 367 17.69 39.87 9.76
N LEU A 368 18.54 38.98 10.27
CA LEU A 368 18.12 37.86 11.11
C LEU A 368 17.99 38.21 12.61
N PRO A 369 16.95 37.69 13.30
CA PRO A 369 16.93 37.61 14.77
C PRO A 369 17.95 36.58 15.27
N ASP A 370 18.28 36.60 16.55
CA ASP A 370 19.31 35.71 17.11
C ASP A 370 18.91 34.22 17.11
N ARG A 371 17.61 33.91 17.09
CA ARG A 371 17.06 32.55 17.03
C ARG A 371 16.01 32.41 15.93
N GLY A 372 16.11 31.32 15.17
CA GLY A 372 15.07 30.86 14.24
C GLY A 372 14.09 29.89 14.89
N GLU A 373 13.14 29.42 14.10
CA GLU A 373 12.11 28.46 14.50
C GLU A 373 12.08 27.33 13.45
N MET A 374 12.24 26.07 13.88
CA MET A 374 12.34 24.90 12.99
C MET A 374 11.63 23.67 13.58
N ASP A 375 10.87 22.96 12.75
CA ASP A 375 10.32 21.64 13.07
C ASP A 375 11.17 20.53 12.41
N CYS A 376 11.22 19.35 13.03
CA CYS A 376 11.98 18.19 12.54
C CYS A 376 11.18 16.89 12.74
N ARG A 377 10.87 16.15 11.66
CA ARG A 377 10.18 14.85 11.70
C ARG A 377 10.94 13.82 10.86
N ALA A 378 11.33 12.70 11.46
CA ALA A 378 11.77 11.51 10.73
C ALA A 378 10.59 10.53 10.58
N ASP A 379 10.57 9.72 9.52
CA ASP A 379 9.50 8.75 9.24
C ASP A 379 9.98 7.28 9.17
N ASN A 380 9.05 6.35 8.93
CA ASN A 380 9.36 4.92 8.79
C ASN A 380 9.92 4.52 7.41
N GLN A 381 10.02 5.47 6.47
CA GLN A 381 10.58 5.29 5.12
C GLN A 381 12.05 5.69 5.04
N LEU A 382 12.66 6.06 6.17
CA LEU A 382 14.01 6.62 6.28
C LEU A 382 14.12 8.02 5.66
N CYS A 383 13.03 8.80 5.69
CA CYS A 383 13.02 10.20 5.26
C CYS A 383 13.00 11.16 6.45
N GLY A 384 13.75 12.25 6.33
CA GLY A 384 13.77 13.37 7.27
C GLY A 384 13.09 14.60 6.68
N HIS A 385 12.27 15.28 7.47
CA HIS A 385 11.58 16.51 7.08
C HIS A 385 11.97 17.63 8.05
N LEU A 386 12.75 18.59 7.56
CA LEU A 386 13.22 19.75 8.31
C LEU A 386 12.51 21.00 7.79
N VAL A 387 11.60 21.55 8.57
CA VAL A 387 10.81 22.74 8.18
C VAL A 387 11.34 23.97 8.89
N VAL A 388 11.93 24.90 8.16
CA VAL A 388 12.23 26.24 8.69
C VAL A 388 10.93 27.02 8.71
N ARG A 389 10.41 27.33 9.91
CA ARG A 389 9.25 28.21 10.07
C ARG A 389 9.65 29.68 10.02
N ARG A 390 10.86 29.97 10.52
CA ARG A 390 11.43 31.31 10.60
C ARG A 390 12.95 31.26 10.65
N TRP A 391 13.62 32.13 9.91
CA TRP A 391 15.08 32.21 9.95
C TRP A 391 15.61 32.99 11.15
N GLY A 392 16.77 32.57 11.66
CA GLY A 392 17.57 33.28 12.65
C GLY A 392 19.06 32.91 12.57
N ARG A 393 19.91 33.60 13.33
CA ARG A 393 21.37 33.46 13.27
C ARG A 393 21.88 32.05 13.59
N ASP A 394 21.10 31.25 14.30
CA ASP A 394 21.38 29.86 14.63
C ASP A 394 20.84 28.83 13.63
N THR A 395 19.93 29.21 12.70
CA THR A 395 19.23 28.28 11.77
C THR A 395 20.21 27.37 11.02
N LEU A 396 21.22 27.93 10.33
CA LEU A 396 22.21 27.13 9.59
C LEU A 396 23.04 26.21 10.51
N GLN A 397 23.33 26.63 11.75
CA GLN A 397 24.05 25.80 12.72
C GLN A 397 23.17 24.66 13.26
N GLY A 398 21.89 24.92 13.49
CA GLY A 398 20.92 23.91 13.89
C GLY A 398 20.68 22.88 12.79
N LEU A 399 20.48 23.35 11.56
CA LEU A 399 20.30 22.52 10.36
C LEU A 399 21.48 21.55 10.16
N ARG A 400 22.71 22.06 10.22
CA ARG A 400 23.94 21.24 10.14
C ARG A 400 24.04 20.15 11.21
N ARG A 401 23.48 20.37 12.40
CA ARG A 401 23.40 19.33 13.45
C ARG A 401 22.38 18.27 13.06
N VAL A 402 21.13 18.68 12.81
CA VAL A 402 20.03 17.75 12.46
C VAL A 402 20.38 16.89 11.24
N VAL A 403 20.91 17.50 10.18
CA VAL A 403 21.35 16.78 8.98
C VAL A 403 22.47 15.78 9.29
N LYS A 404 23.49 16.19 10.06
CA LYS A 404 24.57 15.29 10.46
C LYS A 404 24.07 14.12 11.29
N ASP A 405 23.19 14.37 12.26
CA ASP A 405 22.68 13.35 13.17
C ASP A 405 21.79 12.36 12.38
N TRP A 406 20.90 12.84 11.50
CA TRP A 406 20.13 12.00 10.59
C TRP A 406 20.97 11.22 9.58
N CYS A 407 22.11 11.76 9.13
CA CYS A 407 23.06 11.01 8.30
C CYS A 407 23.73 9.86 9.08
N LEU A 408 23.97 10.02 10.38
CA LEU A 408 24.50 8.97 11.27
C LEU A 408 23.44 7.91 11.59
N ASP A 409 22.18 8.33 11.78
CA ASP A 409 21.01 7.46 11.95
C ASP A 409 20.60 6.71 10.66
N ARG A 410 21.26 7.02 9.54
CA ARG A 410 21.04 6.42 8.20
C ARG A 410 19.63 6.66 7.65
N LEU A 411 19.12 7.89 7.80
CA LEU A 411 18.07 8.37 6.91
C LEU A 411 18.64 8.44 5.48
N GLU A 412 17.87 7.98 4.50
CA GLU A 412 18.26 7.90 3.09
C GLU A 412 18.16 9.28 2.43
N THR A 413 17.06 9.99 2.69
CA THR A 413 16.75 11.28 2.05
C THR A 413 16.27 12.30 3.09
N ILE A 414 16.72 13.55 2.98
CA ILE A 414 16.31 14.65 3.86
C ILE A 414 15.70 15.76 3.00
N TYR A 415 14.45 16.12 3.29
CA TYR A 415 13.73 17.23 2.67
C TYR A 415 13.77 18.45 3.58
N LEU A 416 14.07 19.60 2.98
CA LEU A 416 14.25 20.89 3.64
C LEU A 416 13.25 21.90 3.07
N TYR A 417 12.41 22.43 3.94
CA TYR A 417 11.32 23.32 3.57
C TYR A 417 11.64 24.73 4.05
N LEU A 418 11.82 25.66 3.10
CA LEU A 418 12.25 27.04 3.35
C LEU A 418 11.11 28.03 3.00
N PRO A 419 10.77 28.99 3.87
CA PRO A 419 9.62 29.85 3.67
C PRO A 419 9.91 30.88 2.57
N LEU A 420 9.17 30.83 1.45
CA LEU A 420 9.34 31.80 0.34
C LEU A 420 8.95 33.22 0.74
N THR A 421 8.28 33.41 1.88
CA THR A 421 7.93 34.73 2.43
C THR A 421 9.07 35.43 3.18
N GLU A 422 10.22 34.78 3.42
CA GLU A 422 11.34 35.41 4.13
C GLU A 422 12.55 35.70 3.22
N PRO A 423 13.15 36.93 3.26
CA PRO A 423 14.33 37.29 2.47
C PRO A 423 15.51 36.33 2.63
N ALA A 424 15.66 35.75 3.82
CA ALA A 424 16.73 34.82 4.15
C ALA A 424 16.71 33.55 3.29
N THR A 425 15.53 33.10 2.81
CA THR A 425 15.41 31.97 1.88
C THR A 425 16.10 32.27 0.55
N ALA A 426 16.09 33.51 0.05
CA ALA A 426 16.83 33.89 -1.15
C ALA A 426 18.34 34.06 -0.91
N VAL A 427 18.74 34.47 0.31
CA VAL A 427 20.14 34.79 0.66
C VAL A 427 20.96 33.53 0.99
N TYR A 428 20.37 32.56 1.68
CA TYR A 428 21.09 31.39 2.21
C TYR A 428 20.86 30.08 1.43
N CYS A 429 20.08 30.10 0.35
CA CYS A 429 19.87 28.91 -0.49
C CYS A 429 21.20 28.40 -1.07
N ASP A 430 22.03 29.29 -1.61
CA ASP A 430 23.31 28.94 -2.22
C ASP A 430 24.23 28.22 -1.21
N ASN A 431 24.23 28.61 0.08
CA ASN A 431 25.00 27.92 1.13
C ASN A 431 24.45 26.53 1.47
N LEU A 432 23.15 26.31 1.31
CA LEU A 432 22.55 24.98 1.48
C LEU A 432 22.87 24.08 0.28
N GLU A 433 22.94 24.65 -0.93
CA GLU A 433 23.43 23.94 -2.11
C GLU A 433 24.93 23.59 -2.02
N GLU A 434 25.76 24.48 -1.45
CA GLU A 434 27.17 24.17 -1.09
C GLU A 434 27.29 23.02 -0.08
N GLU A 435 26.27 22.79 0.75
CA GLU A 435 26.18 21.67 1.71
C GLU A 435 25.57 20.39 1.10
N GLY A 436 25.26 20.39 -0.21
CA GLY A 436 24.78 19.24 -0.95
C GLY A 436 23.25 19.09 -1.01
N PHE A 437 22.48 20.07 -0.52
CA PHE A 437 21.06 20.14 -0.87
C PHE A 437 20.90 20.53 -2.34
N PHE A 438 19.79 20.15 -2.95
CA PHE A 438 19.44 20.55 -4.31
C PHE A 438 17.93 20.73 -4.46
N PHE A 439 17.52 21.40 -5.53
CA PHE A 439 16.11 21.73 -5.77
C PHE A 439 15.20 20.48 -5.81
N SER A 440 14.03 20.57 -5.18
CA SER A 440 12.93 19.60 -5.32
C SER A 440 11.68 20.24 -5.92
N GLY A 441 11.30 21.45 -5.46
CA GLY A 441 10.12 22.16 -5.99
C GLY A 441 9.52 23.19 -5.05
N ILE A 442 8.19 23.35 -5.12
CA ILE A 442 7.40 24.20 -4.23
C ILE A 442 6.27 23.39 -3.61
N MET A 443 6.04 23.56 -2.30
CA MET A 443 4.82 23.18 -1.62
C MET A 443 4.02 24.42 -1.21
N PRO A 444 2.81 24.66 -1.76
CA PRO A 444 1.94 25.74 -1.32
C PRO A 444 1.51 25.59 0.15
N GLY A 445 1.32 26.71 0.85
CA GLY A 445 0.96 26.74 2.27
C GLY A 445 -0.24 27.64 2.57
N GLN A 446 -0.67 27.69 3.85
CA GLN A 446 -1.83 28.51 4.24
C GLN A 446 -1.58 29.98 3.92
N LYS A 447 -2.55 30.64 3.26
CA LYS A 447 -2.55 32.10 3.02
C LYS A 447 -1.28 32.62 2.33
N GLY A 448 -0.55 31.76 1.60
CA GLY A 448 0.71 32.12 0.95
C GLY A 448 1.98 31.92 1.76
N ALA A 449 1.93 31.19 2.88
CA ALA A 449 3.12 30.63 3.54
C ALA A 449 3.72 29.46 2.72
N ASP A 450 3.94 29.70 1.43
CA ASP A 450 4.40 28.70 0.46
C ASP A 450 5.91 28.42 0.67
N SER A 451 6.32 27.16 0.54
CA SER A 451 7.68 26.70 0.83
C SER A 451 8.45 26.31 -0.42
N LEU A 452 9.69 26.79 -0.55
CA LEU A 452 10.70 26.19 -1.42
C LEU A 452 11.13 24.86 -0.79
N VAL A 453 11.09 23.79 -1.56
CA VAL A 453 11.56 22.47 -1.14
C VAL A 453 12.92 22.21 -1.77
N LEU A 454 13.92 21.98 -0.92
CA LEU A 454 15.20 21.37 -1.28
C LEU A 454 15.25 19.93 -0.74
N GLN A 455 16.12 19.11 -1.30
CA GLN A 455 16.34 17.73 -0.87
C GLN A 455 17.82 17.38 -0.85
N PHE A 456 18.21 16.43 0.00
CA PHE A 456 19.57 15.91 0.17
C PHE A 456 19.52 14.37 0.17
N LEU A 457 20.38 13.74 -0.64
CA LEU A 457 20.47 12.28 -0.76
C LEU A 457 21.70 11.78 0.02
N ASN A 458 21.48 11.12 1.15
CA ASN A 458 22.54 10.65 2.04
C ASN A 458 23.25 9.42 1.47
N ASN A 459 24.47 9.60 0.93
CA ASN A 459 25.32 8.54 0.38
C ASN A 459 24.69 7.71 -0.78
N GLN A 460 23.62 8.21 -1.42
CA GLN A 460 23.03 7.57 -2.60
C GLN A 460 23.69 8.07 -3.90
N ARG A 461 23.57 7.27 -4.97
CA ARG A 461 23.65 7.73 -6.37
C ARG A 461 22.32 7.35 -7.01
N TYR A 462 21.56 8.33 -7.52
CA TYR A 462 20.22 8.09 -8.04
C TYR A 462 20.20 8.06 -9.58
N ASP A 463 19.44 7.14 -10.16
CA ASP A 463 19.27 7.01 -11.62
C ASP A 463 17.99 7.69 -12.08
N TYR A 464 18.15 8.92 -12.60
CA TYR A 464 17.07 9.74 -13.12
C TYR A 464 16.49 9.24 -14.45
N SER A 465 17.14 8.29 -15.14
CA SER A 465 16.61 7.71 -16.39
C SER A 465 15.36 6.83 -16.17
N SER A 466 15.17 6.35 -14.94
CA SER A 466 14.03 5.57 -14.46
C SER A 466 12.77 6.39 -14.12
N LEU A 467 12.83 7.72 -14.23
CA LEU A 467 11.76 8.62 -13.78
C LEU A 467 10.85 9.04 -14.94
N HIS A 468 9.62 8.53 -14.95
CA HIS A 468 8.61 8.84 -15.98
C HIS A 468 7.67 9.97 -15.54
N ALA A 469 7.33 10.86 -16.48
CA ALA A 469 6.35 11.94 -16.27
C ALA A 469 5.22 11.91 -17.30
N ALA A 470 3.99 12.11 -16.83
CA ALA A 470 2.78 12.13 -17.64
C ALA A 470 2.58 13.40 -18.47
N THR A 471 3.39 14.46 -18.25
CA THR A 471 3.29 15.74 -18.96
C THR A 471 4.66 16.32 -19.33
N PRO A 472 4.73 17.20 -20.34
CA PRO A 472 5.94 17.95 -20.65
C PRO A 472 6.44 18.83 -19.49
N PHE A 473 5.55 19.25 -18.58
CA PHE A 473 5.95 20.03 -17.40
C PHE A 473 6.61 19.14 -16.34
N GLY A 474 6.00 17.99 -16.02
CA GLY A 474 6.59 17.00 -15.10
C GLY A 474 7.96 16.55 -15.57
N LYS A 475 8.15 16.33 -16.88
CA LYS A 475 9.45 16.04 -17.47
C LYS A 475 10.45 17.20 -17.31
N ALA A 476 10.06 18.43 -17.67
CA ALA A 476 10.91 19.60 -17.49
C ALA A 476 11.28 19.88 -16.02
N LEU A 477 10.47 19.44 -15.07
CA LEU A 477 10.77 19.45 -13.63
C LEU A 477 11.80 18.37 -13.26
N ILE A 478 11.64 17.11 -13.72
CA ILE A 478 12.63 16.04 -13.55
C ILE A 478 13.99 16.46 -14.13
N ASP A 479 14.02 16.95 -15.38
CA ASP A 479 15.24 17.41 -16.04
C ASP A 479 15.94 18.53 -15.25
N TYR A 480 15.16 19.40 -14.59
CA TYR A 480 15.69 20.51 -13.79
C TYR A 480 16.25 20.03 -12.45
N VAL A 481 15.56 19.13 -11.75
CA VAL A 481 16.01 18.53 -10.49
C VAL A 481 17.28 17.72 -10.71
N TRP A 482 17.33 16.90 -11.76
CA TRP A 482 18.54 16.15 -12.18
C TRP A 482 19.75 17.08 -12.39
N ARG A 483 19.57 18.25 -13.04
CA ARG A 483 20.65 19.25 -13.23
C ARG A 483 21.00 20.04 -11.98
N CYS A 484 20.22 19.92 -10.90
CA CYS A 484 20.55 20.47 -9.59
C CYS A 484 21.27 19.44 -8.70
N ASP A 485 21.06 18.15 -8.91
CA ASP A 485 21.76 17.07 -8.19
C ASP A 485 23.23 16.96 -8.66
N LEU A 486 24.13 17.56 -7.90
CA LEU A 486 25.57 17.53 -8.17
C LEU A 486 26.19 16.12 -8.02
N THR A 487 25.50 15.16 -7.39
CA THR A 487 25.96 13.77 -7.28
C THR A 487 25.66 12.95 -8.55
N ALA A 488 24.70 13.41 -9.36
CA ALA A 488 24.26 12.76 -10.59
C ALA A 488 25.17 13.04 -11.81
N CYS A 489 26.35 13.66 -11.64
CA CYS A 489 27.26 14.01 -12.74
C CYS A 489 27.78 12.82 -13.56
N ASP A 490 27.74 11.59 -13.01
CA ASP A 490 28.10 10.34 -13.72
C ASP A 490 26.85 9.57 -14.22
N ALA A 491 25.63 10.02 -13.91
CA ALA A 491 24.39 9.28 -14.17
C ALA A 491 23.80 9.57 -15.56
N PRO A 492 23.09 8.60 -16.18
CA PRO A 492 22.41 8.84 -17.45
C PRO A 492 21.29 9.89 -17.29
N ALA A 493 21.05 10.64 -18.37
CA ALA A 493 19.98 11.62 -18.41
C ALA A 493 18.58 10.96 -18.38
N PRO A 494 17.53 11.68 -17.96
CA PRO A 494 16.13 11.27 -18.14
C PRO A 494 15.83 10.78 -19.56
N SER A 495 15.09 9.68 -19.69
CA SER A 495 14.81 9.04 -20.98
C SER A 495 13.86 9.87 -21.85
N ASP A 496 14.05 9.80 -23.18
CA ASP A 496 13.32 10.65 -24.13
C ASP A 496 11.99 10.05 -24.65
N GLU A 497 11.72 8.78 -24.33
CA GLU A 497 10.60 8.00 -24.86
C GLU A 497 9.28 8.22 -24.10
N SER A 498 8.14 8.03 -24.78
CA SER A 498 6.83 8.68 -24.49
C SER A 498 5.63 7.75 -24.33
#